data_AF-A0A9E7FYT0-F1
#
_entry.id   AF-A0A9E7FYT0-F1
#
_cell.length_a   1.000
_cell.length_b   1.000
_cell.length_c   1.000
_cell.angle_alpha   90.00
_cell.angle_beta   90.00
_cell.angle_gamma   90.00
#
_symmetry.space_group_name_H-M   'P 1'
#
loop_
_entity.id
_entity.type
_entity.pdbx_description
1 polymer ?
#
loop_
_entity_poly.entity_id
_entity_poly.type
_entity_poly.pdbx_seq_one_letter_code
_entity_poly.pdbx_strand_id
1 'polypeptide(L)'
;MEACSLKKNLEVMPFGDQTVTGERRVNVSGGQKQRIQIARAIYHDADIYLFDDPFSAVDECLLGFLASRTVVYVIHQVEFLPSADFILFMKDGRIAEAGKHSEILNSEAKFMELVGAHMDDLVAHNMIERSCGTSSNSIKVDSSDSKFGPQITLKEGLDHEENEKSDQINQKGQIVQEEERERRKIWSTNYSKVCSNYRITLKSPTSDDLEPHVSGSLPIYVYVALAVGSFASYLISTLLLVHVRCKTATMLFSKMHTCIFWASLSFFDSTPSGHDQNVVDAYIPSLVASFAFSIKELLGIIAVMSHVAWLVFTVFDPVIATCIWYQQHYISTSRDIARLIGVCEAPVIQHFAETISGLISVGSFGQEKGFVDTNYNLTYDLSRLEFHSAATMQ
;
A
#
# COMPACT_ATOMS: atom_id res chain seq x y z
N MET A 1 33.71 14.16 -2.00
CA MET A 1 32.73 15.28 -2.03
C MET A 1 33.02 16.22 -3.19
N GLU A 2 34.21 16.83 -3.24
CA GLU A 2 34.58 17.76 -4.32
C GLU A 2 34.80 17.06 -5.67
N ALA A 3 35.43 15.88 -5.68
CA ALA A 3 35.71 15.12 -6.91
C ALA A 3 34.47 14.67 -7.70
N CYS A 4 33.30 14.53 -7.05
CA CYS A 4 32.05 14.12 -7.71
C CYS A 4 31.06 15.28 -7.88
N SER A 5 31.49 16.52 -7.63
CA SER A 5 30.64 17.72 -7.68
C SER A 5 29.35 17.60 -6.84
N LEU A 6 29.38 16.82 -5.75
CA LEU A 6 28.18 16.49 -4.95
C LEU A 6 27.68 17.66 -4.09
N LYS A 7 28.54 18.64 -3.82
CA LYS A 7 28.24 19.78 -2.94
C LYS A 7 27.01 20.58 -3.40
N LYS A 8 26.93 20.89 -4.69
CA LYS A 8 25.77 21.59 -5.28
C LYS A 8 24.49 20.77 -5.18
N ASN A 9 24.58 19.45 -5.25
CA ASN A 9 23.41 18.57 -5.13
C ASN A 9 22.90 18.51 -3.69
N LEU A 10 23.79 18.48 -2.70
CA LEU A 10 23.43 18.50 -1.28
C LEU A 10 22.80 19.83 -0.86
N GLU A 11 23.28 20.97 -1.37
CA GLU A 11 22.72 22.29 -1.08
C GLU A 11 21.27 22.48 -1.57
N VAL A 12 20.86 21.73 -2.60
CA VAL A 12 19.50 21.75 -3.15
C VAL A 12 18.54 20.85 -2.35
N MET A 13 19.06 19.92 -1.54
CA MET A 13 18.23 19.01 -0.74
C MET A 13 17.69 19.71 0.53
N PRO A 14 16.43 19.43 0.93
CA PRO A 14 15.78 20.13 2.05
C PRO A 14 16.48 19.95 3.40
N PHE A 15 17.18 18.83 3.61
CA PHE A 15 17.92 18.54 4.85
C PHE A 15 19.40 18.25 4.58
N GLY A 16 19.93 18.68 3.44
CA GLY A 16 21.31 18.40 3.06
C GLY A 16 21.63 16.90 3.05
N ASP A 17 22.68 16.50 3.76
CA ASP A 17 23.16 15.11 3.89
C ASP A 17 22.24 14.21 4.72
N GLN A 18 21.43 14.77 5.61
CA GLN A 18 20.45 14.02 6.40
C GLN A 18 19.14 13.75 5.64
N THR A 19 19.06 14.19 4.39
CA THR A 19 17.88 13.93 3.54
C THR A 19 17.78 12.45 3.22
N VAL A 20 16.75 11.79 3.72
CA VAL A 20 16.52 10.38 3.43
C VAL A 20 16.00 10.25 1.98
N THR A 21 16.76 9.55 1.15
CA THR A 21 16.47 9.32 -0.28
C THR A 21 15.84 7.95 -0.51
N GLY A 22 15.16 7.75 -1.64
CA GLY A 22 14.56 6.46 -2.02
C GLY A 22 13.26 6.62 -2.79
N GLU A 23 12.70 5.49 -3.27
CA GLU A 23 11.44 5.45 -4.04
C GLU A 23 10.23 6.02 -3.29
N ARG A 24 10.32 6.08 -1.94
CA ARG A 24 9.24 6.53 -1.04
C ARG A 24 9.51 7.90 -0.42
N ARG A 25 10.52 8.63 -0.90
CA ARG A 25 11.04 9.88 -0.28
C ARG A 25 11.48 10.89 -1.33
N VAL A 26 12.28 11.88 -0.94
CA VAL A 26 12.73 12.97 -1.83
C VAL A 26 13.28 12.39 -3.12
N ASN A 27 12.59 12.71 -4.22
CA ASN A 27 12.94 12.24 -5.55
C ASN A 27 14.25 12.87 -5.99
N VAL A 28 15.21 12.02 -6.29
CA VAL A 28 16.55 12.38 -6.77
C VAL A 28 16.54 12.23 -8.29
N SER A 29 17.07 13.22 -9.02
CA SER A 29 17.13 13.13 -10.50
C SER A 29 18.03 11.97 -10.94
N GLY A 30 17.86 11.48 -12.18
CA GLY A 30 18.68 10.38 -12.72
C GLY A 30 20.18 10.66 -12.62
N GLY A 31 20.62 11.85 -13.07
CA GLY A 31 22.03 12.26 -12.98
C GLY A 31 22.53 12.43 -11.54
N GLN A 32 21.68 12.86 -10.61
CA GLN A 32 22.01 12.92 -9.18
C GLN A 32 22.19 11.52 -8.58
N LYS A 33 21.30 10.57 -8.91
CA LYS A 33 21.42 9.16 -8.48
C LYS A 33 22.74 8.57 -8.97
N GLN A 34 23.11 8.82 -10.23
CA GLN A 34 24.37 8.33 -10.79
C GLN A 34 25.59 8.92 -10.07
N ARG A 35 25.61 10.23 -9.78
CA ARG A 35 26.70 10.86 -9.01
C ARG A 35 26.84 10.29 -7.60
N ILE A 36 25.73 9.99 -6.93
CA ILE A 36 25.73 9.35 -5.60
C ILE A 36 26.30 7.92 -5.68
N GLN A 37 25.92 7.15 -6.70
CA GLN A 37 26.44 5.79 -6.91
C GLN A 37 27.95 5.78 -7.19
N ILE A 38 28.44 6.71 -8.02
CA ILE A 38 29.88 6.87 -8.28
C ILE A 38 30.61 7.27 -7.00
N ALA A 39 30.07 8.22 -6.23
CA ALA A 39 30.66 8.61 -4.95
C ALA A 39 30.72 7.43 -3.97
N ARG A 40 29.68 6.58 -3.92
CA ARG A 40 29.66 5.34 -3.12
C ARG A 40 30.77 4.37 -3.56
N ALA A 41 30.95 4.18 -4.87
CA ALA A 41 32.01 3.31 -5.38
C ALA A 41 33.40 3.83 -5.00
N ILE A 42 33.67 5.12 -5.20
CA ILE A 42 34.96 5.74 -4.87
C ILE A 42 35.24 5.71 -3.37
N TYR A 43 34.22 5.94 -2.54
CA TYR A 43 34.37 5.92 -1.09
C TYR A 43 34.73 4.52 -0.54
N HIS A 44 34.39 3.46 -1.27
CA HIS A 44 34.74 2.09 -0.90
C HIS A 44 36.25 1.78 -1.10
N ASP A 45 36.99 2.60 -1.86
CA ASP A 45 38.42 2.44 -2.17
C ASP A 45 38.81 1.03 -2.65
N ALA A 46 38.16 0.59 -3.74
CA ALA A 46 38.48 -0.69 -4.38
C ALA A 46 39.72 -0.61 -5.29
N ASP A 47 40.32 -1.76 -5.62
CA ASP A 47 41.42 -1.84 -6.58
C ASP A 47 40.95 -1.74 -8.05
N ILE A 48 39.73 -2.22 -8.31
CA ILE A 48 39.12 -2.27 -9.65
C ILE A 48 37.75 -1.58 -9.61
N TYR A 49 37.54 -0.65 -10.55
CA TYR A 49 36.27 0.05 -10.75
C TYR A 49 35.65 -0.38 -12.09
N LEU A 50 34.38 -0.80 -12.05
CA LEU A 50 33.59 -1.08 -13.24
C LEU A 50 32.45 -0.07 -13.30
N PHE A 51 32.40 0.70 -14.38
CA PHE A 51 31.33 1.65 -14.63
C PHE A 51 30.55 1.28 -15.89
N ASP A 52 29.23 1.31 -15.79
CA ASP A 52 28.31 1.13 -16.91
C ASP A 52 27.70 2.50 -17.24
N ASP A 53 28.07 3.03 -18.41
CA ASP A 53 27.71 4.34 -18.97
C ASP A 53 27.87 5.57 -18.04
N PRO A 54 29.11 6.00 -17.73
CA PRO A 54 29.48 7.17 -16.94
C PRO A 54 28.65 8.45 -16.87
N PHE A 55 28.18 8.84 -18.05
CA PHE A 55 28.60 10.15 -18.57
C PHE A 55 27.73 11.30 -18.16
N SER A 56 26.54 11.05 -17.63
CA SER A 56 25.74 12.12 -17.03
C SER A 56 26.38 12.70 -15.73
N ALA A 57 27.40 12.02 -15.19
CA ALA A 57 27.92 12.24 -13.86
C ALA A 57 29.45 12.37 -13.73
N VAL A 58 30.23 12.06 -14.78
CA VAL A 58 31.70 12.03 -14.72
C VAL A 58 32.31 13.32 -15.26
N ASP A 59 32.92 14.08 -14.36
CA ASP A 59 33.77 15.24 -14.69
C ASP A 59 35.24 14.77 -14.85
N GLU A 60 36.07 15.43 -15.64
CA GLU A 60 37.52 15.11 -15.81
C GLU A 60 38.27 14.94 -14.47
N CYS A 61 37.84 15.68 -13.44
CA CYS A 61 38.36 15.58 -12.08
C CYS A 61 38.31 14.17 -11.48
N LEU A 62 37.32 13.36 -11.88
CA LEU A 62 37.14 12.00 -11.37
C LEU A 62 38.21 11.04 -11.92
N LEU A 63 38.56 11.19 -13.19
CA LEU A 63 39.62 10.41 -13.85
C LEU A 63 40.99 10.70 -13.22
N GLY A 64 41.24 11.96 -12.87
CA GLY A 64 42.45 12.34 -12.15
C GLY A 64 42.58 11.67 -10.77
N PHE A 65 41.48 11.53 -10.03
CA PHE A 65 41.47 10.87 -8.73
C PHE A 65 41.71 9.36 -8.82
N LEU A 66 41.22 8.73 -9.89
CA LEU A 66 41.34 7.30 -10.13
C LEU A 66 42.60 6.88 -10.92
N ALA A 67 43.53 7.80 -11.17
CA ALA A 67 44.72 7.56 -11.99
C ALA A 67 45.64 6.43 -11.49
N SER A 68 45.56 6.05 -10.21
CA SER A 68 46.35 4.95 -9.62
C SER A 68 45.62 3.61 -9.56
N ARG A 69 44.35 3.57 -9.99
CA ARG A 69 43.45 2.40 -9.87
C ARG A 69 43.10 1.85 -11.25
N THR A 70 42.69 0.59 -11.32
CA THR A 70 42.20 0.02 -12.57
C THR A 70 40.75 0.42 -12.77
N VAL A 71 40.46 1.16 -13.85
CA VAL A 71 39.11 1.61 -14.19
C VAL A 71 38.71 1.00 -15.53
N VAL A 72 37.55 0.35 -15.56
CA VAL A 72 36.92 -0.16 -16.77
C VAL A 72 35.56 0.52 -16.89
N TYR A 73 35.33 1.20 -18.00
CA TYR A 73 34.03 1.80 -18.30
C TYR A 73 33.48 1.26 -19.61
N VAL A 74 32.19 0.91 -19.59
CA VAL A 74 31.42 0.53 -20.77
C VAL A 74 30.63 1.74 -21.21
N ILE A 75 30.78 2.14 -22.46
CA ILE A 75 30.22 3.40 -22.94
C ILE A 75 29.57 3.27 -24.29
N HIS A 76 28.50 4.03 -24.48
CA HIS A 76 27.84 4.17 -25.78
C HIS A 76 28.32 5.41 -26.55
N GLN A 77 28.65 6.49 -25.83
CA GLN A 77 29.11 7.74 -26.44
C GLN A 77 30.61 7.72 -26.72
N VAL A 78 31.01 8.33 -27.83
CA VAL A 78 32.38 8.24 -28.40
C VAL A 78 33.35 9.28 -27.80
N GLU A 79 32.82 10.32 -27.15
CA GLU A 79 33.55 11.54 -26.75
C GLU A 79 34.75 11.28 -25.82
N PHE A 80 34.70 10.24 -24.99
CA PHE A 80 35.73 9.93 -23.99
C PHE A 80 36.66 8.78 -24.39
N LEU A 81 36.51 8.21 -25.59
CA LEU A 81 37.43 7.20 -26.10
C LEU A 81 38.91 7.67 -26.13
N PRO A 82 39.24 8.94 -26.45
CA PRO A 82 40.63 9.39 -26.46
C PRO A 82 41.31 9.38 -25.09
N SER A 83 40.53 9.42 -24.01
CA SER A 83 41.05 9.39 -22.64
C SER A 83 41.38 7.98 -22.12
N ALA A 84 40.98 6.94 -22.87
CA ALA A 84 41.25 5.55 -22.52
C ALA A 84 42.68 5.14 -22.88
N ASP A 85 43.36 4.45 -21.96
CA ASP A 85 44.65 3.82 -22.27
C ASP A 85 44.52 2.64 -23.24
N PHE A 86 43.41 1.90 -23.16
CA PHE A 86 43.14 0.70 -23.95
C PHE A 86 41.63 0.55 -24.19
N ILE A 87 41.24 0.26 -25.43
CA ILE A 87 39.84 0.18 -25.85
C ILE A 87 39.55 -1.23 -26.38
N LEU A 88 38.41 -1.77 -25.97
CA LEU A 88 37.86 -3.05 -26.44
C LEU A 88 36.56 -2.79 -27.21
N PHE A 89 36.55 -3.08 -28.51
CA PHE A 89 35.35 -2.97 -29.33
C PHE A 89 34.64 -4.32 -29.40
N MET A 90 33.41 -4.38 -28.89
CA MET A 90 32.58 -5.58 -28.89
C MET A 90 31.49 -5.51 -29.96
N LYS A 91 31.33 -6.60 -30.72
CA LYS A 91 30.29 -6.78 -31.73
C LYS A 91 29.73 -8.20 -31.68
N ASP A 92 28.41 -8.34 -31.70
CA ASP A 92 27.71 -9.64 -31.70
C ASP A 92 28.18 -10.60 -30.58
N GLY A 93 28.46 -10.03 -29.39
CA GLY A 93 28.96 -10.78 -28.23
C GLY A 93 30.42 -11.24 -28.34
N ARG A 94 31.19 -10.77 -29.31
CA ARG A 94 32.62 -11.06 -29.49
C ARG A 94 33.45 -9.78 -29.51
N ILE A 95 34.70 -9.87 -29.07
CA ILE A 95 35.66 -8.76 -29.21
C ILE A 95 36.08 -8.73 -30.68
N ALA A 96 35.75 -7.64 -31.37
CA ALA A 96 36.12 -7.42 -32.76
C ALA A 96 37.52 -6.83 -32.87
N GLU A 97 37.81 -5.79 -32.09
CA GLU A 97 39.12 -5.12 -32.06
C GLU A 97 39.51 -4.73 -30.63
N ALA A 98 40.82 -4.65 -30.40
CA ALA A 98 41.40 -4.30 -29.11
C ALA A 98 42.71 -3.56 -29.35
N GLY A 99 42.89 -2.37 -28.76
CA GLY A 99 44.08 -1.57 -29.00
C GLY A 99 43.99 -0.16 -28.42
N LYS A 100 44.99 0.66 -28.73
CA LYS A 100 44.95 2.10 -28.41
C LYS A 100 44.03 2.83 -29.38
N HIS A 101 43.54 4.01 -28.96
CA HIS A 101 42.69 4.86 -29.80
C HIS A 101 43.30 5.12 -31.20
N SER A 102 44.61 5.40 -31.26
CA SER A 102 45.32 5.62 -32.52
C SER A 102 45.44 4.39 -33.42
N GLU A 103 45.40 3.19 -32.85
CA GLU A 103 45.50 1.93 -33.58
C GLU A 103 44.13 1.55 -34.16
N ILE A 104 43.07 1.73 -33.36
CA ILE A 104 41.69 1.42 -33.74
C ILE A 104 41.14 2.41 -34.77
N LEU A 105 41.55 3.69 -34.74
CA LEU A 105 41.21 4.64 -35.80
C LEU A 105 41.79 4.26 -37.18
N ASN A 106 42.85 3.45 -37.20
CA ASN A 106 43.51 3.01 -38.43
C ASN A 106 42.99 1.64 -38.91
N SER A 107 42.25 0.90 -38.08
CA SER A 107 41.62 -0.38 -38.43
C SER A 107 40.11 -0.22 -38.69
N GLU A 108 39.65 -0.93 -39.73
CA GLU A 108 38.28 -1.04 -40.26
C GLU A 108 37.35 0.21 -40.38
N ALA A 109 36.69 0.30 -41.54
CA ALA A 109 35.66 1.30 -41.85
C ALA A 109 34.42 1.28 -40.93
N LYS A 110 34.17 0.20 -40.17
CA LYS A 110 32.97 0.04 -39.32
C LYS A 110 33.03 0.83 -38.01
N PHE A 111 34.21 0.96 -37.40
CA PHE A 111 34.37 1.82 -36.23
C PHE A 111 34.17 3.28 -36.65
N MET A 112 34.74 3.68 -37.78
CA MET A 112 34.56 5.01 -38.38
C MET A 112 33.11 5.33 -38.76
N GLU A 113 32.29 4.35 -39.16
CA GLU A 113 30.85 4.54 -39.42
C GLU A 113 30.08 4.89 -38.14
N LEU A 114 30.34 4.18 -37.03
CA LEU A 114 29.71 4.43 -35.73
C LEU A 114 30.17 5.77 -35.14
N VAL A 115 31.47 6.05 -35.23
CA VAL A 115 32.07 7.33 -34.79
C VAL A 115 31.52 8.48 -35.64
N GLY A 116 31.45 8.32 -36.95
CA GLY A 116 30.93 9.33 -37.88
C GLY A 116 29.46 9.66 -37.64
N ALA A 117 28.61 8.65 -37.47
CA ALA A 117 27.19 8.85 -37.17
C ALA A 117 26.98 9.61 -35.84
N HIS A 118 27.81 9.34 -34.83
CA HIS A 118 27.71 10.03 -33.54
C HIS A 118 28.29 11.46 -33.60
N MET A 119 29.35 11.68 -34.40
CA MET A 119 29.95 13.01 -34.57
C MET A 119 28.99 13.98 -35.28
N ASP A 120 28.18 13.50 -36.23
CA ASP A 120 27.14 14.28 -36.89
C ASP A 120 25.99 14.67 -35.92
N ASP A 121 25.57 13.76 -35.03
CA ASP A 121 24.55 14.04 -34.00
C ASP A 121 25.04 15.04 -32.94
N LEU A 122 26.32 14.96 -32.53
CA LEU A 122 26.94 15.90 -31.59
C LEU A 122 27.11 17.30 -32.18
N VAL A 123 27.38 17.40 -33.48
CA VAL A 123 27.38 18.68 -34.20
C VAL A 123 25.97 19.27 -34.26
N ALA A 124 24.94 18.44 -34.47
CA ALA A 124 23.55 18.89 -34.43
C ALA A 124 23.12 19.36 -33.02
N HIS A 125 23.49 18.64 -31.96
CA HIS A 125 23.18 19.03 -30.58
C HIS A 125 23.90 20.31 -30.13
N ASN A 126 25.18 20.48 -30.49
CA ASN A 126 25.94 21.70 -30.20
C ASN A 126 25.40 22.93 -30.95
N MET A 127 24.81 22.76 -32.13
CA MET A 127 24.14 23.86 -32.85
C MET A 127 22.85 24.31 -32.16
N ILE A 128 22.13 23.40 -31.49
CA ILE A 128 20.91 23.71 -30.73
C ILE A 128 21.28 24.45 -29.42
N GLU A 129 22.30 24.02 -28.70
CA GLU A 129 22.74 24.68 -27.45
C GLU A 129 23.31 26.08 -27.69
N ARG A 130 24.05 26.32 -28.79
CA ARG A 130 24.55 27.65 -29.14
C ARG A 130 23.46 28.64 -29.57
N SER A 131 22.25 28.17 -29.91
CA SER A 131 21.11 29.04 -30.24
C SER A 131 20.33 29.53 -29.00
N CYS A 132 20.54 28.91 -27.83
CA CYS A 132 19.78 29.22 -26.60
C CYS A 132 20.58 30.06 -25.58
N GLY A 133 21.88 30.25 -25.79
CA GLY A 133 22.72 31.10 -24.95
C GLY A 133 22.85 32.52 -25.46
N THR A 134 21.78 33.33 -25.38
CA THR A 134 21.75 34.80 -25.22
C THR A 134 20.44 35.37 -25.78
N SER A 135 19.48 35.66 -24.90
CA SER A 135 18.69 36.91 -24.94
C SER A 135 17.75 36.96 -23.73
N SER A 136 18.20 37.61 -22.67
CA SER A 136 17.28 38.29 -21.77
C SER A 136 16.81 39.55 -22.48
N ASN A 137 15.55 39.57 -22.94
CA ASN A 137 14.68 40.73 -22.81
C ASN A 137 13.26 40.45 -23.33
N SER A 138 12.31 40.86 -22.49
CA SER A 138 10.88 40.98 -22.68
C SER A 138 10.44 41.42 -24.07
N ILE A 139 9.48 40.71 -24.69
CA ILE A 139 8.61 41.30 -25.72
C ILE A 139 7.17 40.74 -25.62
N LYS A 140 6.23 41.68 -25.48
CA LYS A 140 4.81 41.60 -25.83
C LYS A 140 4.63 41.38 -27.33
N VAL A 141 3.71 40.51 -27.76
CA VAL A 141 2.96 40.64 -29.03
C VAL A 141 1.64 39.88 -28.79
N ASP A 142 0.53 40.55 -28.60
CA ASP A 142 -0.33 41.23 -29.59
C ASP A 142 -1.05 40.26 -30.54
N SER A 143 -2.35 40.50 -30.63
CA SER A 143 -3.40 39.59 -31.06
C SER A 143 -3.99 40.03 -32.39
N SER A 144 -4.26 39.08 -33.27
CA SER A 144 -5.26 39.19 -34.35
C SER A 144 -5.37 37.82 -35.05
N ASP A 145 -6.47 37.39 -35.62
CA ASP A 145 -7.90 37.68 -35.49
C ASP A 145 -8.54 36.57 -36.34
N SER A 146 -9.47 35.77 -35.81
CA SER A 146 -10.46 35.11 -36.67
C SER A 146 -11.74 34.82 -35.89
N LYS A 147 -12.79 35.46 -36.41
CA LYS A 147 -14.17 35.49 -35.95
C LYS A 147 -14.86 34.15 -36.22
N PHE A 148 -15.67 33.67 -35.27
CA PHE A 148 -17.09 33.37 -35.51
C PHE A 148 -17.82 33.19 -34.16
N GLY A 149 -18.76 34.08 -33.87
CA GLY A 149 -19.80 33.88 -32.84
C GLY A 149 -21.06 33.24 -33.47
N PRO A 150 -22.06 32.85 -32.65
CA PRO A 150 -22.96 33.87 -32.12
C PRO A 150 -23.19 33.80 -30.59
N GLN A 151 -23.52 34.98 -30.05
CA GLN A 151 -23.92 35.28 -28.66
C GLN A 151 -25.16 34.50 -28.20
N ILE A 152 -25.36 34.37 -26.88
CA ILE A 152 -26.53 34.91 -26.14
C ILE A 152 -26.44 34.61 -24.62
N THR A 153 -26.44 35.70 -23.85
CA THR A 153 -27.05 35.92 -22.52
C THR A 153 -26.48 35.29 -21.25
N LEU A 154 -25.85 36.18 -20.46
CA LEU A 154 -25.73 36.10 -19.00
C LEU A 154 -27.10 35.94 -18.33
N LYS A 155 -27.27 34.88 -17.56
CA LYS A 155 -28.24 34.81 -16.46
C LYS A 155 -27.50 34.37 -15.20
N GLU A 156 -27.72 35.14 -14.15
CA GLU A 156 -27.37 34.84 -12.76
C GLU A 156 -27.94 33.49 -12.32
N GLY A 157 -27.22 32.80 -11.42
CA GLY A 157 -27.65 31.56 -10.80
C GLY A 157 -26.69 31.09 -9.70
N LEU A 158 -26.87 31.66 -8.50
CA LEU A 158 -26.43 31.10 -7.22
C LEU A 158 -27.30 29.88 -6.91
N ASP A 159 -26.91 28.64 -7.25
CA ASP A 159 -27.67 27.43 -6.84
C ASP A 159 -26.84 26.12 -6.76
N HIS A 160 -25.51 26.14 -6.93
CA HIS A 160 -24.75 24.89 -7.10
C HIS A 160 -24.15 24.25 -5.84
N GLU A 161 -24.31 24.83 -4.64
CA GLU A 161 -23.77 24.27 -3.39
C GLU A 161 -24.79 23.47 -2.55
N GLU A 162 -26.09 23.51 -2.87
CA GLU A 162 -27.10 22.77 -2.10
C GLU A 162 -27.33 21.33 -2.60
N ASN A 163 -26.98 21.03 -3.86
CA ASN A 163 -27.34 19.77 -4.49
C ASN A 163 -26.44 18.59 -4.05
N GLU A 164 -25.13 18.82 -3.85
CA GLU A 164 -24.19 17.77 -3.37
C GLU A 164 -24.40 17.39 -1.89
N LYS A 165 -24.85 18.34 -1.05
CA LYS A 165 -25.24 18.03 0.32
C LYS A 165 -26.55 17.24 0.38
N SER A 166 -27.49 17.51 -0.53
CA SER A 166 -28.77 16.79 -0.57
C SER A 166 -28.59 15.31 -0.96
N ASP A 167 -27.71 15.02 -1.93
CA ASP A 167 -27.44 13.65 -2.37
C ASP A 167 -26.67 12.81 -1.35
N GLN A 168 -25.74 13.41 -0.60
CA GLN A 168 -25.07 12.73 0.50
C GLN A 168 -26.00 12.48 1.69
N ILE A 169 -26.91 13.40 2.01
CA ILE A 169 -27.90 13.21 3.08
C ILE A 169 -28.94 12.15 2.67
N ASN A 170 -29.33 12.10 1.39
CA ASN A 170 -30.27 11.14 0.86
C ASN A 170 -29.67 9.71 0.80
N GLN A 171 -28.41 9.56 0.38
CA GLN A 171 -27.70 8.27 0.46
C GLN A 171 -27.48 7.81 1.92
N LYS A 172 -27.12 8.73 2.83
CA LYS A 172 -26.91 8.40 4.24
C LYS A 172 -28.22 8.01 4.93
N GLY A 173 -29.35 8.63 4.54
CA GLY A 173 -30.69 8.26 4.99
C GLY A 173 -31.17 6.91 4.46
N GLN A 174 -30.85 6.59 3.20
CA GLN A 174 -31.27 5.34 2.57
C GLN A 174 -30.48 4.12 3.08
N ILE A 175 -29.20 4.29 3.42
CA ILE A 175 -28.36 3.23 4.02
C ILE A 175 -28.77 2.97 5.48
N VAL A 176 -29.12 4.01 6.24
CA VAL A 176 -29.56 3.88 7.65
C VAL A 176 -30.97 3.26 7.76
N GLN A 177 -31.89 3.55 6.83
CA GLN A 177 -33.22 2.91 6.80
C GLN A 177 -33.19 1.43 6.38
N GLU A 178 -32.28 1.03 5.50
CA GLU A 178 -32.09 -0.37 5.11
C GLU A 178 -31.50 -1.19 6.28
N GLU A 179 -30.58 -0.60 7.05
CA GLU A 179 -29.97 -1.20 8.25
C GLU A 179 -30.99 -1.41 9.39
N GLU A 180 -31.90 -0.45 9.61
CA GLU A 180 -32.96 -0.57 10.62
C GLU A 180 -34.05 -1.61 10.26
N ARG A 181 -34.29 -1.83 8.97
CA ARG A 181 -35.20 -2.88 8.48
C ARG A 181 -34.61 -4.26 8.72
N GLU A 182 -33.31 -4.43 8.48
CA GLU A 182 -32.58 -5.66 8.76
C GLU A 182 -32.44 -5.94 10.26
N ARG A 183 -32.18 -4.91 11.09
CA ARG A 183 -32.22 -5.02 12.56
C ARG A 183 -33.56 -5.52 13.10
N ARG A 184 -34.68 -5.07 12.53
CA ARG A 184 -36.03 -5.52 12.94
C ARG A 184 -36.33 -6.98 12.59
N LYS A 185 -35.89 -7.46 11.42
CA LYS A 185 -36.01 -8.88 11.01
C LYS A 185 -35.15 -9.80 11.88
N ILE A 186 -33.98 -9.32 12.27
CA ILE A 186 -33.05 -10.02 13.15
C ILE A 186 -33.63 -10.19 14.57
N TRP A 187 -34.23 -9.13 15.12
CA TRP A 187 -34.85 -9.17 16.45
C TRP A 187 -36.09 -10.07 16.52
N SER A 188 -36.97 -10.01 15.50
CA SER A 188 -38.15 -10.87 15.46
C SER A 188 -37.80 -12.36 15.39
N THR A 189 -36.70 -12.68 14.72
CA THR A 189 -36.17 -14.05 14.59
C THR A 189 -35.64 -14.60 15.93
N ASN A 190 -34.92 -13.79 16.70
CA ASN A 190 -34.42 -14.20 18.02
C ASN A 190 -35.54 -14.39 19.04
N TYR A 191 -36.54 -13.49 19.01
CA TYR A 191 -37.71 -13.58 19.88
C TYR A 191 -38.48 -14.89 19.65
N SER A 192 -38.61 -15.32 18.39
CA SER A 192 -39.25 -16.59 18.01
C SER A 192 -38.53 -17.82 18.60
N LYS A 193 -37.18 -17.84 18.60
CA LYS A 193 -36.38 -18.94 19.17
C LYS A 193 -36.48 -19.02 20.70
N VAL A 194 -36.49 -17.88 21.38
CA VAL A 194 -36.66 -17.80 22.84
C VAL A 194 -38.05 -18.27 23.25
N CYS A 195 -39.11 -17.82 22.56
CA CYS A 195 -40.48 -18.28 22.80
C CYS A 195 -40.66 -19.78 22.51
N SER A 196 -39.95 -20.32 21.52
CA SER A 196 -39.95 -21.76 21.20
C SER A 196 -39.39 -22.59 22.37
N ASN A 197 -38.20 -22.26 22.84
CA ASN A 197 -37.56 -22.97 23.95
C ASN A 197 -38.38 -22.85 25.26
N TYR A 198 -38.96 -21.68 25.53
CA TYR A 198 -39.82 -21.47 26.69
C TYR A 198 -41.10 -22.33 26.68
N ARG A 199 -41.74 -22.51 25.51
CA ARG A 199 -42.93 -23.37 25.37
C ARG A 199 -42.64 -24.86 25.55
N ILE A 200 -41.40 -25.29 25.37
CA ILE A 200 -40.96 -26.68 25.59
C ILE A 200 -40.85 -26.96 27.08
N THR A 201 -40.22 -26.05 27.84
CA THR A 201 -40.05 -26.18 29.30
C THR A 201 -41.38 -26.12 30.06
N LEU A 202 -42.36 -25.35 29.57
CA LEU A 202 -43.70 -25.28 30.16
C LEU A 202 -44.53 -26.57 29.93
N LYS A 203 -44.17 -27.37 28.92
CA LYS A 203 -44.89 -28.61 28.55
C LYS A 203 -44.20 -29.89 29.00
N SER A 204 -42.95 -29.84 29.48
CA SER A 204 -42.30 -30.96 30.16
C SER A 204 -42.84 -31.09 31.59
N PRO A 205 -43.43 -32.22 31.99
CA PRO A 205 -43.95 -32.40 33.34
C PRO A 205 -42.81 -32.46 34.35
N THR A 206 -42.73 -31.46 35.23
CA THR A 206 -41.89 -31.49 36.44
C THR A 206 -42.75 -31.94 37.62
N SER A 207 -43.06 -33.23 37.69
CA SER A 207 -43.55 -34.04 38.83
C SER A 207 -44.41 -35.20 38.31
N ASP A 208 -44.16 -36.40 38.83
CA ASP A 208 -44.70 -37.69 38.36
C ASP A 208 -46.20 -37.93 38.63
N ASP A 209 -47.03 -36.91 38.84
CA ASP A 209 -48.39 -37.14 39.38
C ASP A 209 -49.51 -36.24 38.82
N LEU A 210 -49.55 -36.01 37.51
CA LEU A 210 -50.78 -35.50 36.87
C LEU A 210 -50.98 -36.02 35.43
N GLU A 211 -52.12 -36.66 35.15
CA GLU A 211 -52.47 -37.18 33.83
C GLU A 211 -52.52 -36.06 32.75
N PRO A 212 -51.89 -36.26 31.58
CA PRO A 212 -51.85 -35.23 30.55
C PRO A 212 -53.16 -35.15 29.74
N HIS A 213 -53.92 -34.07 29.94
CA HIS A 213 -55.18 -33.76 29.24
C HIS A 213 -54.98 -33.27 27.76
N VAL A 214 -53.93 -33.71 27.04
CA VAL A 214 -53.76 -33.33 25.63
C VAL A 214 -53.20 -34.49 24.81
N SER A 215 -53.92 -34.85 23.74
CA SER A 215 -53.57 -35.91 22.78
C SER A 215 -52.09 -35.88 22.38
N GLY A 216 -51.40 -37.00 22.57
CA GLY A 216 -49.93 -37.11 22.57
C GLY A 216 -49.20 -36.71 21.28
N SER A 217 -49.89 -36.48 20.17
CA SER A 217 -49.29 -36.08 18.88
C SER A 217 -49.17 -34.56 18.69
N LEU A 218 -50.00 -33.76 19.38
CA LEU A 218 -50.04 -32.30 19.22
C LEU A 218 -48.78 -31.55 19.72
N PRO A 219 -48.12 -31.93 20.84
CA PRO A 219 -46.87 -31.27 21.25
C PRO A 219 -45.70 -31.57 20.30
N ILE A 220 -45.65 -32.75 19.69
CA ILE A 220 -44.61 -33.16 18.74
C ILE A 220 -44.70 -32.34 17.45
N TYR A 221 -45.92 -32.13 16.92
CA TYR A 221 -46.12 -31.32 15.72
C TYR A 221 -45.69 -29.85 15.94
N VAL A 222 -46.01 -29.29 17.12
CA VAL A 222 -45.59 -27.93 17.49
C VAL A 222 -44.07 -27.83 17.59
N TYR A 223 -43.40 -28.86 18.12
CA TYR A 223 -41.94 -28.91 18.20
C TYR A 223 -41.29 -28.94 16.80
N VAL A 224 -41.76 -29.81 15.91
CA VAL A 224 -41.25 -29.89 14.53
C VAL A 224 -41.45 -28.58 13.80
N ALA A 225 -42.63 -27.95 13.93
CA ALA A 225 -42.92 -26.66 13.30
C ALA A 225 -41.99 -25.54 13.79
N LEU A 226 -41.68 -25.50 15.09
CA LEU A 226 -40.76 -24.51 15.67
C LEU A 226 -39.30 -24.75 15.31
N ALA A 227 -38.87 -26.02 15.22
CA ALA A 227 -37.54 -26.39 14.77
C ALA A 227 -37.32 -25.99 13.30
N VAL A 228 -38.31 -26.28 12.44
CA VAL A 228 -38.30 -25.86 11.02
C VAL A 228 -38.30 -24.34 10.89
N GLY A 229 -39.11 -23.63 11.69
CA GLY A 229 -39.12 -22.16 11.70
C GLY A 229 -37.78 -21.56 12.15
N SER A 230 -37.15 -22.13 13.17
CA SER A 230 -35.85 -21.68 13.67
C SER A 230 -34.73 -21.90 12.65
N PHE A 231 -34.76 -23.05 11.96
CA PHE A 231 -33.83 -23.36 10.87
C PHE A 231 -34.02 -22.42 9.66
N ALA A 232 -35.26 -22.22 9.21
CA ALA A 232 -35.57 -21.30 8.12
C ALA A 232 -35.15 -19.86 8.45
N SER A 233 -35.42 -19.40 9.67
CA SER A 233 -35.05 -18.05 10.10
C SER A 233 -33.53 -17.83 10.22
N TYR A 234 -32.78 -18.89 10.59
CA TYR A 234 -31.32 -18.87 10.56
C TYR A 234 -30.80 -18.77 9.13
N LEU A 235 -31.31 -19.61 8.22
CA LEU A 235 -30.96 -19.57 6.80
C LEU A 235 -31.23 -18.19 6.20
N ILE A 236 -32.42 -17.63 6.40
CA ILE A 236 -32.80 -16.30 5.92
C ILE A 236 -31.83 -15.23 6.46
N SER A 237 -31.52 -15.27 7.77
CA SER A 237 -30.59 -14.32 8.39
C SER A 237 -29.17 -14.42 7.80
N THR A 238 -28.67 -15.64 7.55
CA THR A 238 -27.33 -15.85 6.97
C THR A 238 -27.26 -15.36 5.52
N LEU A 239 -28.29 -15.62 4.72
CA LEU A 239 -28.36 -15.15 3.33
C LEU A 239 -28.44 -13.63 3.24
N LEU A 240 -29.22 -12.98 4.11
CA LEU A 240 -29.29 -11.52 4.22
C LEU A 240 -27.93 -10.92 4.59
N LEU A 241 -27.23 -11.53 5.55
CA LEU A 241 -25.91 -11.05 5.98
C LEU A 241 -24.87 -11.14 4.87
N VAL A 242 -24.87 -12.23 4.10
CA VAL A 242 -24.00 -12.42 2.93
C VAL A 242 -24.34 -11.40 1.84
N HIS A 243 -25.62 -11.14 1.60
CA HIS A 243 -26.04 -10.14 0.63
C HIS A 243 -25.57 -8.73 1.00
N VAL A 244 -25.76 -8.32 2.26
CA VAL A 244 -25.28 -7.03 2.79
C VAL A 244 -23.76 -6.95 2.67
N ARG A 245 -23.04 -8.00 3.06
CA ARG A 245 -21.58 -8.07 2.94
C ARG A 245 -21.09 -7.81 1.51
N CYS A 246 -21.62 -8.54 0.53
CA CYS A 246 -21.22 -8.38 -0.86
C CYS A 246 -21.56 -6.98 -1.40
N LYS A 247 -22.73 -6.44 -1.06
CA LYS A 247 -23.15 -5.10 -1.48
C LYS A 247 -22.27 -4.00 -0.87
N THR A 248 -21.89 -4.12 0.40
CA THR A 248 -21.00 -3.16 1.06
C THR A 248 -19.60 -3.21 0.46
N ALA A 249 -19.05 -4.40 0.19
CA ALA A 249 -17.73 -4.56 -0.41
C ALA A 249 -17.65 -3.92 -1.82
N THR A 250 -18.66 -4.15 -2.67
CA THR A 250 -18.68 -3.56 -4.02
C THR A 250 -18.82 -2.05 -3.99
N MET A 251 -19.61 -1.48 -3.07
CA MET A 251 -19.68 -0.03 -2.89
C MET A 251 -18.38 0.59 -2.38
N LEU A 252 -17.70 -0.06 -1.43
CA LEU A 252 -16.45 0.44 -0.87
C LEU A 252 -15.36 0.40 -1.95
N PHE A 253 -15.26 -0.71 -2.68
CA PHE A 253 -14.34 -0.85 -3.81
C PHE A 253 -14.60 0.21 -4.89
N SER A 254 -15.86 0.41 -5.32
CA SER A 254 -16.17 1.39 -6.36
C SER A 254 -15.85 2.82 -5.91
N LYS A 255 -16.14 3.17 -4.66
CA LYS A 255 -15.83 4.50 -4.11
C LYS A 255 -14.32 4.72 -3.98
N MET A 256 -13.60 3.75 -3.42
CA MET A 256 -12.15 3.83 -3.29
C MET A 256 -11.48 3.95 -4.67
N HIS A 257 -11.94 3.17 -5.65
CA HIS A 257 -11.44 3.23 -7.02
C HIS A 257 -11.70 4.61 -7.65
N THR A 258 -12.91 5.17 -7.57
CA THR A 258 -13.14 6.51 -8.14
C THR A 258 -12.28 7.58 -7.44
N CYS A 259 -12.14 7.50 -6.11
CA CYS A 259 -11.29 8.41 -5.35
C CYS A 259 -9.80 8.30 -5.71
N ILE A 260 -9.27 7.10 -5.98
CA ILE A 260 -7.86 6.92 -6.34
C ILE A 260 -7.57 7.50 -7.73
N PHE A 261 -8.48 7.32 -8.70
CA PHE A 261 -8.33 7.89 -10.04
C PHE A 261 -8.45 9.41 -10.06
N TRP A 262 -9.13 9.99 -9.07
CA TRP A 262 -9.30 11.44 -8.93
C TRP A 262 -8.27 12.07 -7.99
N ALA A 263 -7.42 11.27 -7.34
CA ALA A 263 -6.35 11.75 -6.52
C ALA A 263 -5.24 12.39 -7.38
N SER A 264 -4.69 13.50 -6.91
CA SER A 264 -3.57 14.16 -7.59
C SER A 264 -2.31 13.29 -7.53
N LEU A 265 -1.40 13.46 -8.50
CA LEU A 265 -0.15 12.68 -8.57
C LEU A 265 0.68 12.74 -7.26
N SER A 266 0.61 13.85 -6.53
CA SER A 266 1.28 14.03 -5.23
C SER A 266 0.80 13.06 -4.13
N PHE A 267 -0.43 12.53 -4.23
CA PHE A 267 -0.96 11.55 -3.29
C PHE A 267 -0.27 10.18 -3.46
N PHE A 268 0.08 9.81 -4.69
CA PHE A 268 0.78 8.57 -5.00
C PHE A 268 2.25 8.59 -4.59
N ASP A 269 2.88 9.77 -4.62
CA ASP A 269 4.26 9.93 -4.16
C ASP A 269 4.39 9.88 -2.62
N SER A 270 3.30 10.14 -1.88
CA SER A 270 3.31 10.26 -0.41
C SER A 270 2.74 9.05 0.33
N THR A 271 2.03 8.16 -0.37
CA THR A 271 1.27 7.07 0.27
C THR A 271 1.84 5.73 -0.19
N PRO A 272 2.31 4.86 0.72
CA PRO A 272 2.83 3.55 0.33
C PRO A 272 1.73 2.74 -0.35
N SER A 273 1.99 2.28 -1.57
CA SER A 273 1.12 1.37 -2.29
C SER A 273 1.19 -0.02 -1.66
N GLY A 274 0.03 -0.55 -1.27
CA GLY A 274 -0.15 -2.00 -1.18
C GLY A 274 -0.26 -2.63 0.21
N HIS A 275 -0.87 -1.96 1.20
CA HIS A 275 -1.39 -2.70 2.35
C HIS A 275 -2.83 -2.29 2.67
N ASP A 276 -3.68 -3.29 2.91
CA ASP A 276 -5.05 -3.24 3.47
C ASP A 276 -6.23 -3.65 2.59
N GLN A 277 -6.09 -3.91 1.28
CA GLN A 277 -7.26 -4.31 0.47
C GLN A 277 -7.85 -5.66 0.93
N ASN A 278 -7.00 -6.69 1.09
CA ASN A 278 -7.46 -8.03 1.46
C ASN A 278 -8.00 -8.13 2.91
N VAL A 279 -7.45 -7.33 3.83
CA VAL A 279 -7.90 -7.31 5.24
C VAL A 279 -9.29 -6.69 5.32
N VAL A 280 -9.54 -5.59 4.61
CA VAL A 280 -10.85 -4.93 4.61
C VAL A 280 -11.91 -5.80 3.94
N ASP A 281 -11.58 -6.47 2.83
CA ASP A 281 -12.56 -7.15 2.01
C ASP A 281 -13.00 -8.52 2.58
N ALA A 282 -12.09 -9.27 3.22
CA ALA A 282 -12.40 -10.61 3.73
C ALA A 282 -12.53 -10.68 5.26
N TYR A 283 -11.66 -9.96 5.98
CA TYR A 283 -11.53 -10.13 7.43
C TYR A 283 -12.61 -9.38 8.20
N ILE A 284 -12.81 -8.08 7.91
CA ILE A 284 -13.79 -7.23 8.63
C ILE A 284 -15.22 -7.82 8.59
N PRO A 285 -15.75 -8.26 7.43
CA PRO A 285 -17.12 -8.76 7.40
C PRO A 285 -17.30 -10.13 8.06
N SER A 286 -16.24 -10.94 8.11
CA SER A 286 -16.24 -12.21 8.83
C SER A 286 -16.26 -11.98 10.34
N LEU A 287 -15.47 -11.02 10.83
CA LEU A 287 -15.39 -10.64 12.23
C LEU A 287 -16.71 -10.03 12.73
N VAL A 288 -17.29 -9.10 11.97
CA VAL A 288 -18.59 -8.48 12.29
C VAL A 288 -19.70 -9.54 12.33
N ALA A 289 -19.67 -10.52 11.43
CA ALA A 289 -20.63 -11.62 11.43
C ALA A 289 -20.51 -12.48 12.69
N SER A 290 -19.29 -12.84 13.08
CA SER A 290 -19.01 -13.61 14.31
C SER A 290 -19.45 -12.84 15.57
N PHE A 291 -19.13 -11.54 15.68
CA PHE A 291 -19.60 -10.72 16.80
C PHE A 291 -21.12 -10.62 16.86
N ALA A 292 -21.77 -10.39 15.71
CA ALA A 292 -23.22 -10.32 15.64
C ALA A 292 -23.87 -11.66 16.03
N PHE A 293 -23.25 -12.79 15.68
CA PHE A 293 -23.70 -14.11 16.11
C PHE A 293 -23.59 -14.27 17.64
N SER A 294 -22.42 -13.98 18.22
CA SER A 294 -22.18 -14.09 19.66
C SER A 294 -23.11 -13.20 20.49
N ILE A 295 -23.36 -11.95 20.07
CA ILE A 295 -24.28 -11.04 20.76
C ILE A 295 -25.71 -11.60 20.74
N LYS A 296 -26.16 -12.19 19.63
CA LYS A 296 -27.51 -12.77 19.54
C LYS A 296 -27.66 -14.00 20.43
N GLU A 297 -26.65 -14.85 20.48
CA GLU A 297 -26.64 -16.03 21.35
C GLU A 297 -26.67 -15.62 22.82
N LEU A 298 -25.84 -14.65 23.21
CA LEU A 298 -25.80 -14.11 24.57
C LEU A 298 -27.14 -13.49 24.99
N LEU A 299 -27.73 -12.63 24.16
CA LEU A 299 -29.04 -12.03 24.42
C LEU A 299 -30.15 -13.09 24.53
N GLY A 300 -30.07 -14.15 23.71
CA GLY A 300 -31.00 -15.28 23.79
C GLY A 300 -30.92 -16.02 25.11
N ILE A 301 -29.70 -16.29 25.60
CA ILE A 301 -29.47 -16.96 26.89
C ILE A 301 -29.99 -16.08 28.04
N ILE A 302 -29.65 -14.78 28.04
CA ILE A 302 -30.10 -13.84 29.08
C ILE A 302 -31.63 -13.74 29.12
N ALA A 303 -32.29 -13.66 27.96
CA ALA A 303 -33.76 -13.57 27.90
C ALA A 303 -34.47 -14.83 28.44
N VAL A 304 -33.94 -16.02 28.15
CA VAL A 304 -34.49 -17.29 28.67
C VAL A 304 -34.27 -17.36 30.19
N MET A 305 -33.07 -17.04 30.67
CA MET A 305 -32.73 -17.12 32.09
C MET A 305 -33.45 -16.06 32.93
N SER A 306 -33.67 -14.87 32.38
CA SER A 306 -34.46 -13.80 32.99
C SER A 306 -35.86 -14.24 33.40
N HIS A 307 -36.47 -15.13 32.61
CA HIS A 307 -37.82 -15.61 32.87
C HIS A 307 -37.86 -16.75 33.89
N VAL A 308 -36.82 -17.60 33.92
CA VAL A 308 -36.78 -18.79 34.78
C VAL A 308 -36.28 -18.44 36.18
N ALA A 309 -35.31 -17.53 36.31
CA ALA A 309 -34.69 -17.19 37.59
C ALA A 309 -34.24 -15.71 37.63
N TRP A 310 -35.12 -14.83 38.13
CA TRP A 310 -34.82 -13.40 38.27
C TRP A 310 -33.59 -13.09 39.14
N LEU A 311 -33.28 -13.95 40.13
CA LEU A 311 -32.12 -13.80 41.01
C LEU A 311 -30.77 -13.81 40.27
N VAL A 312 -30.69 -14.39 39.06
CA VAL A 312 -29.43 -14.50 38.29
C VAL A 312 -28.91 -13.13 37.84
N PHE A 313 -29.77 -12.10 37.71
CA PHE A 313 -29.33 -10.74 37.37
C PHE A 313 -28.37 -10.14 38.40
N THR A 314 -28.58 -10.44 39.68
CA THR A 314 -27.71 -9.95 40.75
C THR A 314 -26.27 -10.47 40.64
N VAL A 315 -26.06 -11.61 39.96
CA VAL A 315 -24.74 -12.19 39.68
C VAL A 315 -24.19 -11.69 38.33
N PHE A 316 -25.05 -11.39 37.35
CA PHE A 316 -24.61 -10.86 36.06
C PHE A 316 -24.02 -9.46 36.14
N ASP A 317 -24.60 -8.57 36.95
CA ASP A 317 -24.15 -7.19 37.08
C ASP A 317 -22.64 -7.07 37.46
N PRO A 318 -22.12 -7.75 38.50
CA PRO A 318 -20.68 -7.70 38.82
C PRO A 318 -19.79 -8.38 37.79
N VAL A 319 -20.28 -9.43 37.11
CA VAL A 319 -19.55 -10.11 36.02
C VAL A 319 -19.41 -9.19 34.82
N ILE A 320 -20.50 -8.53 34.41
CA ILE A 320 -20.50 -7.56 33.31
C ILE A 320 -19.58 -6.38 33.64
N ALA A 321 -19.63 -5.85 34.88
CA ALA A 321 -18.74 -4.78 35.30
C ALA A 321 -17.25 -5.18 35.22
N THR A 322 -16.91 -6.39 35.66
CA THR A 322 -15.54 -6.93 35.59
C THR A 322 -15.09 -7.14 34.14
N CYS A 323 -15.99 -7.65 33.28
CA CYS A 323 -15.73 -7.80 31.84
C CYS A 323 -15.50 -6.46 31.15
N ILE A 324 -16.32 -5.43 31.45
CA ILE A 324 -16.15 -4.09 30.87
C ILE A 324 -14.80 -3.50 31.31
N TRP A 325 -14.42 -3.65 32.58
CA TRP A 325 -13.13 -3.19 33.08
C TRP A 325 -11.96 -3.89 32.38
N TYR A 326 -12.02 -5.22 32.23
CA TYR A 326 -11.00 -5.99 31.51
C TYR A 326 -10.92 -5.60 30.03
N GLN A 327 -12.08 -5.45 29.37
CA GLN A 327 -12.17 -5.09 27.96
C GLN A 327 -11.55 -3.71 27.67
N GLN A 328 -11.76 -2.73 28.55
CA GLN A 328 -11.19 -1.39 28.39
C GLN A 328 -9.66 -1.40 28.46
N HIS A 329 -9.08 -2.17 29.37
CA HIS A 329 -7.63 -2.29 29.49
C HIS A 329 -7.01 -3.06 28.32
N TYR A 330 -7.66 -4.15 27.90
CA TYR A 330 -7.20 -4.99 26.80
C TYR A 330 -7.24 -4.27 25.45
N ILE A 331 -8.34 -3.58 25.11
CA ILE A 331 -8.51 -2.90 23.81
C ILE A 331 -7.45 -1.83 23.58
N SER A 332 -7.08 -1.08 24.61
CA SER A 332 -6.06 -0.04 24.45
C SER A 332 -4.71 -0.66 24.09
N THR A 333 -4.30 -1.67 24.85
CA THR A 333 -3.01 -2.35 24.67
C THR A 333 -2.94 -3.10 23.34
N SER A 334 -3.99 -3.86 22.99
CA SER A 334 -4.03 -4.62 21.75
C SER A 334 -3.98 -3.72 20.51
N ARG A 335 -4.61 -2.55 20.56
CA ARG A 335 -4.60 -1.58 19.45
C ARG A 335 -3.22 -0.98 19.24
N ASP A 336 -2.52 -0.66 20.31
CA ASP A 336 -1.19 -0.08 20.22
C ASP A 336 -0.16 -1.12 19.73
N ILE A 337 -0.28 -2.38 20.16
CA ILE A 337 0.51 -3.50 19.62
C ILE A 337 0.21 -3.72 18.13
N ALA A 338 -1.06 -3.76 17.73
CA ALA A 338 -1.44 -3.95 16.32
C ALA A 338 -0.89 -2.83 15.42
N ARG A 339 -0.90 -1.58 15.90
CA ARG A 339 -0.27 -0.45 15.20
C ARG A 339 1.24 -0.64 15.09
N LEU A 340 1.89 -1.08 16.16
CA LEU A 340 3.33 -1.30 16.17
C LEU A 340 3.73 -2.43 15.20
N ILE A 341 2.94 -3.51 15.10
CA ILE A 341 3.17 -4.60 14.12
C ILE A 341 3.15 -4.04 12.70
N GLY A 342 2.13 -3.25 12.34
CA GLY A 342 2.06 -2.62 11.03
C GLY A 342 3.25 -1.69 10.73
N VAL A 343 3.77 -0.99 11.74
CA VAL A 343 4.96 -0.14 11.60
C VAL A 343 6.25 -0.97 11.45
N CYS A 344 6.37 -2.11 12.12
CA CYS A 344 7.54 -3.00 12.06
C CYS A 344 7.58 -3.85 10.77
N GLU A 345 6.43 -4.14 10.16
CA GLU A 345 6.35 -4.92 8.92
C GLU A 345 6.89 -4.15 7.71
N ALA A 346 6.60 -2.86 7.61
CA ALA A 346 6.99 -2.04 6.46
C ALA A 346 8.51 -1.98 6.19
N PRO A 347 9.39 -1.81 7.21
CA PRO A 347 10.84 -1.89 7.04
C PRO A 347 11.35 -3.24 6.50
N VAL A 348 10.74 -4.36 6.91
CA VAL A 348 11.14 -5.71 6.45
C VAL A 348 10.92 -5.82 4.94
N ILE A 349 9.71 -5.45 4.48
CA ILE A 349 9.35 -5.48 3.06
C ILE A 349 10.24 -4.52 2.27
N GLN A 350 10.50 -3.32 2.81
CA GLN A 350 11.35 -2.33 2.15
C GLN A 350 12.78 -2.83 1.98
N HIS A 351 13.38 -3.34 3.04
CA HIS A 351 14.74 -3.87 3.00
C HIS A 351 14.86 -5.03 2.02
N PHE A 352 13.84 -5.88 1.94
CA PHE A 352 13.77 -6.97 0.96
C PHE A 352 13.70 -6.45 -0.48
N ALA A 353 12.85 -5.46 -0.75
CA ALA A 353 12.72 -4.85 -2.08
C ALA A 353 14.03 -4.16 -2.52
N GLU A 354 14.67 -3.41 -1.61
CA GLU A 354 15.96 -2.76 -1.83
C GLU A 354 17.07 -3.79 -2.10
N THR A 355 17.06 -4.92 -1.39
CA THR A 355 18.02 -6.02 -1.57
C THR A 355 17.87 -6.68 -2.94
N ILE A 356 16.63 -6.92 -3.41
CA ILE A 356 16.39 -7.51 -4.73
C ILE A 356 16.83 -6.56 -5.85
N SER A 357 16.44 -5.29 -5.76
CA SER A 357 16.81 -4.28 -6.75
C SER A 357 18.32 -4.04 -6.78
N GLY A 358 18.98 -4.09 -5.62
CA GLY A 358 20.41 -3.87 -5.45
C GLY A 358 21.29 -5.12 -5.47
N LEU A 359 20.76 -6.30 -5.78
CA LEU A 359 21.46 -7.58 -5.54
C LEU A 359 22.86 -7.64 -6.16
N ILE A 360 23.00 -7.17 -7.41
CA ILE A 360 24.29 -7.13 -8.12
C ILE A 360 25.28 -6.22 -7.40
N SER A 361 24.82 -5.06 -6.92
CA SER A 361 25.66 -4.13 -6.15
C SER A 361 26.07 -4.72 -4.80
N VAL A 362 25.14 -5.36 -4.08
CA VAL A 362 25.44 -5.97 -2.77
C VAL A 362 26.52 -7.05 -2.92
N GLY A 363 26.41 -7.88 -3.96
CA GLY A 363 27.42 -8.89 -4.28
C GLY A 363 28.75 -8.30 -4.74
N SER A 364 28.73 -7.23 -5.56
CA SER A 364 29.98 -6.61 -6.04
C SER A 364 30.79 -5.94 -4.93
N PHE A 365 30.13 -5.48 -3.86
CA PHE A 365 30.78 -4.91 -2.67
C PHE A 365 31.08 -5.94 -1.57
N GLY A 366 30.67 -7.21 -1.72
CA GLY A 366 30.89 -8.25 -0.71
C GLY A 366 30.23 -7.97 0.65
N GLN A 367 29.08 -7.27 0.63
CA GLN A 367 28.36 -6.84 1.83
C GLN A 367 27.18 -7.75 2.19
N GLU A 368 27.15 -8.99 1.71
CA GLU A 368 26.01 -9.89 1.87
C GLU A 368 25.71 -10.17 3.35
N LYS A 369 26.75 -10.37 4.18
CA LYS A 369 26.59 -10.63 5.62
C LYS A 369 25.89 -9.48 6.33
N GLY A 370 26.27 -8.23 6.05
CA GLY A 370 25.65 -7.06 6.67
C GLY A 370 24.16 -6.92 6.33
N PHE A 371 23.79 -7.21 5.09
CA PHE A 371 22.38 -7.24 4.66
C PHE A 371 21.61 -8.40 5.32
N VAL A 372 22.22 -9.58 5.42
CA VAL A 372 21.60 -10.74 6.09
C VAL A 372 21.38 -10.48 7.59
N ASP A 373 22.37 -9.92 8.28
CA ASP A 373 22.27 -9.58 9.71
C ASP A 373 21.20 -8.52 9.96
N THR A 374 21.13 -7.51 9.09
CA THR A 374 20.08 -6.47 9.16
C THR A 374 18.69 -7.07 8.95
N ASN A 375 18.53 -7.93 7.95
CA ASN A 375 17.27 -8.62 7.69
C ASN A 375 16.85 -9.53 8.85
N TYR A 376 17.81 -10.23 9.47
CA TYR A 376 17.56 -11.08 10.63
C TYR A 376 17.07 -10.25 11.82
N ASN A 377 17.71 -9.11 12.11
CA ASN A 377 17.30 -8.22 13.20
C ASN A 377 15.88 -7.66 12.99
N LEU A 378 15.57 -7.17 11.78
CA LEU A 378 14.25 -6.64 11.46
C LEU A 378 13.16 -7.72 11.58
N THR A 379 13.45 -8.93 11.10
CA THR A 379 12.52 -10.07 11.20
C THR A 379 12.35 -10.50 12.66
N TYR A 380 13.43 -10.55 13.43
CA TYR A 380 13.42 -10.90 14.84
C TYR A 380 12.56 -9.92 15.66
N ASP A 381 12.68 -8.62 15.42
CA ASP A 381 11.87 -7.61 16.10
C ASP A 381 10.38 -7.74 15.77
N LEU A 382 10.04 -8.01 14.51
CA LEU A 382 8.67 -8.28 14.08
C LEU A 382 8.12 -9.54 14.76
N SER A 383 8.84 -10.67 14.69
CA SER A 383 8.42 -11.93 15.29
C SER A 383 8.28 -11.85 16.81
N ARG A 384 9.15 -11.10 17.49
CA ARG A 384 9.04 -10.86 18.94
C ARG A 384 7.73 -10.15 19.29
N LEU A 385 7.35 -9.16 18.48
CA LEU A 385 6.12 -8.42 18.71
C LEU A 385 4.87 -9.27 18.43
N GLU A 386 4.88 -10.07 17.36
CA GLU A 386 3.82 -11.02 17.06
C GLU A 386 3.67 -12.07 18.17
N PHE A 387 4.78 -12.56 18.72
CA PHE A 387 4.77 -13.49 19.85
C PHE A 387 4.12 -12.88 21.10
N HIS A 388 4.48 -11.64 21.46
CA HIS A 388 3.85 -10.94 22.57
C HIS A 388 2.35 -10.68 22.31
N SER A 389 1.98 -10.34 21.08
CA SER A 389 0.58 -10.19 20.68
C SER A 389 -0.20 -11.49 20.88
N ALA A 390 0.31 -12.60 20.35
CA ALA A 390 -0.32 -13.92 20.48
C ALA A 390 -0.43 -14.36 21.95
N ALA A 391 0.61 -14.11 22.76
CA ALA A 391 0.59 -14.42 24.18
C ALA A 391 -0.42 -13.60 24.99
N THR A 392 -0.77 -12.38 24.55
CA THR A 392 -1.83 -11.59 25.18
C THR A 392 -3.25 -12.00 24.76
N MET A 393 -3.39 -12.67 23.60
CA MET A 393 -4.68 -13.13 23.08
C MET A 393 -5.13 -14.48 23.66
N GLN A 394 -4.19 -15.26 24.21
CA GLN A 394 -4.39 -16.60 24.76
C GLN A 394 -4.64 -16.54 26.27
#